data_AF-A0AAC9FXE9-F1
#
_entry.id   AF-A0AAC9FXE9-F1
#
_cell.length_a   1.000
_cell.length_b   1.000
_cell.length_c   1.000
_cell.angle_alpha   90.00
_cell.angle_beta   90.00
_cell.angle_gamma   90.00
#
_symmetry.space_group_name_H-M   'P 1'
#
loop_
_entity.id
_entity.type
_entity.pdbx_description
1 polymer ?
#
loop_
_entity_poly.entity_id
_entity_poly.type
_entity_poly.pdbx_seq_one_letter_code
_entity_poly.pdbx_strand_id
1 'polypeptide(L)'
;MNTIANPQKTIATDMPPEVAYKNNDTNILADNFNNPELSDASKVESINTQAIFDSAPELTAVDDTPELYGGFCPGGSWSGGICQPFNNNRTHWMSNSGRLQNLPIHMAILPGTHNSGFDYEAKQTPSMEVCQDVSPHKQLNAGIRVLDIRVQHYFGYPVGDPRRFMIFHSTNNGRTIKDDIINGVRLFHYGQGWDRRREIVILDFHQFKNFTADAHAELSALLKSNFGDSIISPTYKELSIAQIWALPGFKNVVIAYNSGNRDSSFWPGVNQRWIGTNTPSDSELKAFVERVGNEVKPTGELRSIQAARMVLPFFVPKDISSSIMTWFAAGSATHPIMKYFIINSDFSLRHRLVDNIIYSNQFRARVLGLSDITEATPASIGTFDTQAARHLVLRINDEHWAPTVELPLIVDEQPHRLLVCSDASRECELVLQGSDVPFERVTLIKGDTLAFVCLDGSQRWQLQVQDYQSDAGNPHIPLPANGEKFVRFTAKADSETSVAFLPDSAPDGCVIWVVGQSDVRIRYSNEQCESEYVVTAGTSRAFIYHCSTQCWEVRDLQA
;
A
#
# COMPACT_ATOMS: atom_id res chain seq x y z
N MET A 1 11.69 -49.29 -62.83
CA MET A 1 12.62 -48.23 -63.29
C MET A 1 12.12 -46.91 -62.73
N ASN A 2 13.05 -46.09 -62.23
CA ASN A 2 12.88 -44.79 -61.55
C ASN A 2 11.90 -43.85 -62.31
N THR A 3 11.23 -42.84 -61.73
CA THR A 3 11.73 -41.76 -60.84
C THR A 3 10.55 -40.92 -60.30
N ILE A 4 10.61 -40.54 -59.01
CA ILE A 4 10.32 -39.25 -58.34
C ILE A 4 9.29 -38.27 -58.98
N ALA A 5 8.22 -37.93 -58.23
CA ALA A 5 7.85 -36.54 -57.85
C ALA A 5 6.56 -36.50 -57.00
N ASN A 6 6.59 -35.73 -55.91
CA ASN A 6 5.48 -35.10 -55.20
C ASN A 6 5.95 -33.63 -55.01
N PRO A 7 5.13 -32.61 -54.64
CA PRO A 7 3.69 -32.56 -54.41
C PRO A 7 3.03 -31.27 -54.98
N GLN A 8 1.71 -31.13 -54.85
CA GLN A 8 1.00 -29.89 -54.44
C GLN A 8 -0.50 -30.06 -54.70
N LYS A 9 -1.32 -29.92 -53.65
CA LYS A 9 -2.76 -29.69 -53.80
C LYS A 9 -3.11 -28.38 -53.08
N THR A 10 -3.40 -27.40 -53.91
CA THR A 10 -4.03 -26.11 -53.65
C THR A 10 -5.42 -26.31 -53.05
N ILE A 11 -5.71 -25.60 -51.95
CA ILE A 11 -7.07 -25.14 -51.66
C ILE A 11 -6.94 -23.66 -51.29
N ALA A 12 -7.53 -22.83 -52.15
CA ALA A 12 -7.64 -21.39 -51.98
C ALA A 12 -8.90 -21.06 -51.18
N THR A 13 -8.72 -20.08 -50.29
CA THR A 13 -9.59 -18.91 -50.03
C THR A 13 -11.09 -19.13 -49.83
N ASP A 14 -11.53 -18.90 -48.59
CA ASP A 14 -12.65 -17.98 -48.29
C ASP A 14 -12.58 -17.57 -46.80
N MET A 15 -11.93 -16.44 -46.53
CA MET A 15 -12.05 -15.74 -45.25
C MET A 15 -12.98 -14.53 -45.44
N PRO A 16 -14.04 -14.36 -44.61
CA PRO A 16 -14.87 -13.17 -44.66
C PRO A 16 -14.10 -11.93 -44.12
N PRO A 17 -14.47 -10.73 -44.57
CA PRO A 17 -13.71 -9.51 -44.33
C PRO A 17 -13.69 -9.09 -42.86
N GLU A 18 -12.57 -8.46 -42.49
CA GLU A 18 -12.26 -7.85 -41.20
C GLU A 18 -13.45 -7.11 -40.58
N VAL A 19 -13.93 -7.62 -39.43
CA VAL A 19 -14.65 -6.79 -38.47
C VAL A 19 -13.59 -6.08 -37.65
N ALA A 20 -13.28 -4.85 -38.07
CA ALA A 20 -12.55 -3.90 -37.24
C ALA A 20 -13.31 -3.76 -35.91
N TYR A 21 -12.75 -4.34 -34.84
CA TYR A 21 -13.13 -3.96 -33.49
C TYR A 21 -12.70 -2.51 -33.30
N LYS A 22 -13.64 -1.59 -33.52
CA LYS A 22 -13.53 -0.21 -33.03
C LYS A 22 -13.36 -0.29 -31.52
N ASN A 23 -12.15 -0.06 -31.05
CA ASN A 23 -11.87 0.35 -29.68
C ASN A 23 -12.70 1.60 -29.40
N ASN A 24 -13.83 1.43 -28.74
CA ASN A 24 -14.69 2.53 -28.31
C ASN A 24 -14.61 2.75 -26.79
N ASP A 25 -13.50 2.39 -26.16
CA ASP A 25 -13.20 2.72 -24.75
C ASP A 25 -11.93 3.57 -24.60
N THR A 26 -11.53 4.30 -25.65
CA THR A 26 -10.53 5.38 -25.55
C THR A 26 -11.24 6.73 -25.47
N ASN A 27 -11.94 6.96 -24.37
CA ASN A 27 -12.34 8.27 -23.88
C ASN A 27 -12.81 8.12 -22.42
N ILE A 28 -11.93 7.67 -21.55
CA ILE A 28 -11.97 8.16 -20.18
C ILE A 28 -11.05 9.36 -20.19
N LEU A 29 -11.68 10.50 -20.47
CA LEU A 29 -11.11 11.81 -20.28
C LEU A 29 -10.54 11.88 -18.87
N ALA A 30 -9.44 12.60 -18.74
CA ALA A 30 -8.97 13.14 -17.49
C ALA A 30 -10.09 14.03 -16.91
N ASP A 31 -11.06 13.42 -16.22
CA ASP A 31 -12.08 14.15 -15.51
C ASP A 31 -11.50 14.59 -14.16
N ASN A 32 -11.44 15.91 -14.04
CA ASN A 32 -10.99 16.69 -12.92
C ASN A 32 -11.64 16.21 -11.61
N PHE A 33 -10.85 15.60 -10.73
CA PHE A 33 -11.16 15.55 -9.29
C PHE A 33 -10.89 16.93 -8.67
N ASN A 34 -11.74 17.90 -8.98
CA ASN A 34 -11.90 19.10 -8.15
C ASN A 34 -13.07 18.86 -7.21
N ASN A 35 -12.77 18.51 -5.96
CA ASN A 35 -13.73 18.60 -4.87
C ASN A 35 -13.51 19.96 -4.18
N PRO A 36 -14.53 20.83 -4.05
CA PRO A 36 -14.34 22.15 -3.47
C PRO A 36 -14.28 22.09 -1.94
N GLU A 37 -13.37 22.91 -1.41
CA GLU A 37 -13.34 23.54 -0.09
C GLU A 37 -13.46 22.68 1.18
N LEU A 38 -12.30 22.48 1.81
CA LEU A 38 -12.08 22.82 3.22
C LEU A 38 -10.63 23.32 3.33
N SER A 39 -10.45 24.63 3.21
CA SER A 39 -9.18 25.31 3.47
C SER A 39 -9.02 25.51 4.96
N ASP A 40 -8.08 24.81 5.60
CA ASP A 40 -7.34 25.40 6.71
C ASP A 40 -5.97 24.72 6.94
N ALA A 41 -4.96 25.58 7.13
CA ALA A 41 -3.58 25.39 7.59
C ALA A 41 -2.69 24.26 7.00
N SER A 42 -1.68 24.69 6.21
CA SER A 42 -0.34 24.09 6.01
C SER A 42 -0.16 22.56 5.94
N LYS A 43 -1.10 21.82 5.38
CA LYS A 43 -0.84 20.41 5.03
C LYS A 43 0.15 20.33 3.88
N VAL A 44 1.21 19.53 4.04
CA VAL A 44 2.05 19.13 2.91
C VAL A 44 1.21 18.22 2.02
N GLU A 45 0.45 18.81 1.10
CA GLU A 45 -0.46 18.10 0.20
C GLU A 45 0.28 17.29 -0.87
N SER A 46 1.54 17.64 -1.11
CA SER A 46 2.33 17.02 -2.15
C SER A 46 3.83 17.04 -1.89
N ILE A 47 4.52 16.12 -2.54
CA ILE A 47 5.94 15.82 -2.46
C ILE A 47 6.58 16.27 -3.77
N ASN A 48 7.44 17.27 -3.69
CA ASN A 48 8.28 17.67 -4.81
C ASN A 48 9.50 16.74 -4.89
N THR A 49 9.48 15.80 -5.85
CA THR A 49 10.56 14.82 -6.06
C THR A 49 11.88 15.48 -6.43
N GLN A 50 11.82 16.58 -7.20
CA GLN A 50 12.98 17.34 -7.60
C GLN A 50 13.59 18.08 -6.39
N ALA A 51 12.76 18.63 -5.49
CA ALA A 51 13.26 19.24 -4.26
C ALA A 51 13.97 18.22 -3.35
N ILE A 52 13.42 17.01 -3.18
CA ILE A 52 14.10 15.93 -2.45
C ILE A 52 15.46 15.62 -3.09
N PHE A 53 15.50 15.58 -4.42
CA PHE A 53 16.72 15.31 -5.18
C PHE A 53 17.76 16.44 -5.04
N ASP A 54 17.33 17.70 -5.09
CA ASP A 54 18.19 18.89 -5.04
C ASP A 54 18.64 19.25 -3.61
N SER A 55 17.82 18.94 -2.60
CA SER A 55 18.11 19.20 -1.19
C SER A 55 19.03 18.15 -0.56
N ALA A 56 19.45 17.15 -1.34
CA ALA A 56 20.42 16.18 -0.89
C ALA A 56 21.73 16.91 -0.55
N PRO A 57 22.18 16.92 0.72
CA PRO A 57 23.52 17.39 1.02
C PRO A 57 24.50 16.58 0.16
N GLU A 58 25.61 17.19 -0.28
CA GLU A 58 26.77 16.44 -0.74
C GLU A 58 27.21 15.56 0.43
N LEU A 59 26.63 14.37 0.51
CA LEU A 59 27.10 13.33 1.40
C LEU A 59 28.46 12.97 0.83
N THR A 60 29.52 13.59 1.38
CA THR A 60 30.90 13.17 1.17
C THR A 60 30.90 11.66 1.27
N ALA A 61 31.27 11.00 0.17
CA ALA A 61 31.26 9.56 0.05
C ALA A 61 31.72 8.94 1.37
N VAL A 62 30.82 8.20 2.03
CA VAL A 62 31.24 7.36 3.13
C VAL A 62 32.25 6.37 2.53
N ASP A 63 33.48 6.42 3.07
CA ASP A 63 34.68 5.65 2.71
C ASP A 63 34.43 4.42 1.82
N ASP A 64 35.15 4.35 0.70
CA ASP A 64 35.38 3.15 -0.12
C ASP A 64 34.14 2.34 -0.54
N THR A 65 32.98 2.97 -0.72
CA THR A 65 31.83 2.31 -1.36
C THR A 65 31.95 2.46 -2.88
N PRO A 66 32.19 1.38 -3.65
CA PRO A 66 32.29 1.49 -5.10
C PRO A 66 30.97 2.04 -5.63
N GLU A 67 31.03 3.14 -6.38
CA GLU A 67 29.91 3.58 -7.19
C GLU A 67 29.38 2.36 -7.96
N LEU A 68 28.11 2.01 -7.76
CA LEU A 68 27.43 0.93 -8.48
C LEU A 68 27.15 1.41 -9.91
N TYR A 69 28.19 1.83 -10.62
CA TYR A 69 28.14 2.11 -12.04
C TYR A 69 27.87 0.81 -12.79
N GLY A 70 26.62 0.62 -13.19
CA GLY A 70 26.33 -0.08 -14.44
C GLY A 70 26.67 -1.57 -14.50
N GLY A 71 26.51 -2.32 -13.40
CA GLY A 71 26.49 -3.78 -13.50
C GLY A 71 25.20 -4.27 -14.17
N PHE A 72 25.24 -4.57 -15.48
CA PHE A 72 24.46 -5.73 -15.97
C PHE A 72 24.89 -6.95 -15.15
N CYS A 73 24.06 -8.00 -15.04
CA CYS A 73 24.33 -9.17 -14.19
C CYS A 73 25.82 -9.52 -14.14
N PRO A 74 26.50 -9.55 -12.97
CA PRO A 74 27.91 -9.87 -12.92
C PRO A 74 28.17 -11.21 -13.62
N GLY A 75 28.91 -11.17 -14.74
CA GLY A 75 29.13 -12.33 -15.63
C GLY A 75 28.16 -12.46 -16.82
N GLY A 76 27.27 -11.50 -17.04
CA GLY A 76 26.31 -11.45 -18.16
C GLY A 76 25.19 -12.51 -18.10
N SER A 77 25.13 -13.30 -17.04
CA SER A 77 24.26 -14.47 -16.96
C SER A 77 23.11 -14.25 -15.98
N TRP A 78 21.89 -14.45 -16.48
CA TRP A 78 20.68 -14.60 -15.68
C TRP A 78 20.19 -16.05 -15.89
N SER A 79 20.50 -16.93 -14.95
CA SER A 79 20.09 -18.34 -15.05
C SER A 79 18.63 -18.46 -14.65
N GLY A 80 17.80 -19.07 -15.50
CA GLY A 80 16.38 -19.32 -15.21
C GLY A 80 15.55 -18.05 -14.94
N GLY A 81 15.86 -16.94 -15.60
CA GLY A 81 15.11 -15.68 -15.42
C GLY A 81 15.67 -14.71 -14.38
N ILE A 82 16.70 -15.10 -13.61
CA ILE A 82 17.10 -14.35 -12.42
C ILE A 82 18.59 -14.02 -12.46
N CYS A 83 18.86 -12.72 -12.39
CA CYS A 83 20.16 -12.12 -12.23
C CYS A 83 20.67 -12.34 -10.80
N GLN A 84 21.87 -12.94 -10.69
CA GLN A 84 22.47 -13.25 -9.39
C GLN A 84 22.78 -11.95 -8.60
N PRO A 85 22.41 -11.85 -7.31
CA PRO A 85 22.71 -10.71 -6.43
C PRO A 85 24.19 -10.66 -5.98
N PHE A 86 24.66 -9.53 -5.42
CA PHE A 86 26.06 -9.36 -4.96
C PHE A 86 26.35 -10.17 -3.67
N ASN A 87 25.36 -10.28 -2.79
CA ASN A 87 25.49 -10.86 -1.45
C ASN A 87 24.50 -12.02 -1.20
N ASN A 88 23.87 -12.54 -2.27
CA ASN A 88 22.94 -13.67 -2.23
C ASN A 88 21.67 -13.50 -1.37
N ASN A 89 21.27 -12.28 -0.98
CA ASN A 89 20.12 -12.11 -0.11
C ASN A 89 19.16 -10.99 -0.51
N ARG A 90 18.13 -11.36 -1.29
CA ARG A 90 16.98 -10.49 -1.63
C ARG A 90 15.66 -10.95 -0.98
N THR A 91 15.67 -12.06 -0.26
CA THR A 91 14.41 -12.67 0.21
C THR A 91 13.80 -11.90 1.38
N HIS A 92 14.63 -11.30 2.23
CA HIS A 92 14.23 -10.54 3.42
C HIS A 92 14.98 -9.20 3.51
N TRP A 93 15.10 -8.51 2.37
CA TRP A 93 15.92 -7.30 2.30
C TRP A 93 15.32 -6.14 3.08
N MET A 94 13.99 -6.00 3.19
CA MET A 94 13.39 -4.85 3.87
C MET A 94 13.75 -4.85 5.36
N SER A 95 13.69 -6.03 5.99
CA SER A 95 14.03 -6.25 7.40
C SER A 95 15.53 -6.18 7.71
N ASN A 96 16.40 -6.26 6.70
CA ASN A 96 17.85 -6.27 6.86
C ASN A 96 18.56 -5.05 6.24
N SER A 97 17.87 -4.23 5.45
CA SER A 97 18.43 -3.03 4.84
C SER A 97 18.41 -1.85 5.82
N GLY A 98 19.57 -1.21 6.00
CA GLY A 98 19.69 -0.06 6.89
C GLY A 98 18.82 1.12 6.46
N ARG A 99 18.10 1.71 7.41
CA ARG A 99 17.30 2.96 7.30
C ARG A 99 16.05 2.93 6.41
N LEU A 100 15.82 1.90 5.58
CA LEU A 100 14.52 1.72 4.89
C LEU A 100 13.38 1.76 5.91
N GLN A 101 13.56 1.11 7.05
CA GLN A 101 12.56 0.99 8.10
C GLN A 101 12.06 2.35 8.63
N ASN A 102 12.81 3.44 8.42
CA ASN A 102 12.42 4.78 8.87
C ASN A 102 11.44 5.47 7.89
N LEU A 103 11.27 4.94 6.68
CA LEU A 103 10.43 5.51 5.65
C LEU A 103 8.97 5.06 5.81
N PRO A 104 7.99 5.95 5.57
CA PRO A 104 6.65 5.52 5.21
C PRO A 104 6.66 4.72 3.90
N ILE A 105 5.76 3.73 3.77
CA ILE A 105 5.73 2.83 2.60
C ILE A 105 5.67 3.62 1.29
N HIS A 106 4.84 4.67 1.24
CA HIS A 106 4.65 5.49 0.04
C HIS A 106 5.83 6.41 -0.31
N MET A 107 6.87 6.45 0.55
CA MET A 107 8.13 7.19 0.34
C MET A 107 9.30 6.27 0.00
N ALA A 108 9.15 4.96 0.18
CA ALA A 108 10.16 3.99 -0.16
C ALA A 108 10.33 3.87 -1.68
N ILE A 109 11.54 3.52 -2.10
CA ILE A 109 11.80 3.05 -3.46
C ILE A 109 11.57 1.55 -3.46
N LEU A 110 10.67 1.04 -4.30
CA LEU A 110 10.27 -0.37 -4.29
C LEU A 110 10.41 -0.99 -5.69
N PRO A 111 10.98 -2.20 -5.80
CA PRO A 111 11.00 -2.94 -7.06
C PRO A 111 9.62 -3.52 -7.34
N GLY A 112 9.06 -3.20 -8.50
CA GLY A 112 7.82 -3.77 -9.00
C GLY A 112 7.98 -4.45 -10.35
N THR A 113 6.98 -5.22 -10.75
CA THR A 113 6.93 -5.89 -12.06
C THR A 113 5.66 -5.47 -12.79
N HIS A 114 5.77 -5.16 -14.09
CA HIS A 114 4.62 -4.91 -14.96
C HIS A 114 3.96 -6.26 -15.33
N ASN A 115 2.62 -6.31 -15.30
CA ASN A 115 1.85 -7.53 -15.58
C ASN A 115 2.41 -8.78 -14.88
N SER A 116 2.60 -8.71 -13.56
CA SER A 116 3.43 -9.64 -12.79
C SER A 116 3.06 -11.12 -12.97
N GLY A 117 1.80 -11.41 -13.25
CA GLY A 117 1.32 -12.77 -13.44
C GLY A 117 1.51 -13.35 -14.84
N PHE A 118 1.93 -12.56 -15.84
CA PHE A 118 2.21 -13.04 -17.20
C PHE A 118 3.68 -13.42 -17.35
N ASP A 119 3.98 -14.67 -17.03
CA ASP A 119 5.34 -15.20 -16.99
C ASP A 119 5.52 -16.54 -17.72
N TYR A 120 6.77 -16.95 -17.99
CA TYR A 120 7.10 -18.20 -18.68
C TYR A 120 6.81 -19.49 -17.88
N GLU A 121 6.55 -19.42 -16.57
CA GLU A 121 6.18 -20.57 -15.74
C GLU A 121 4.66 -20.76 -15.62
N ALA A 122 3.86 -19.91 -16.28
CA ALA A 122 2.43 -20.08 -16.35
C ALA A 122 2.05 -21.32 -17.19
N LYS A 123 0.84 -21.84 -16.99
CA LYS A 123 0.35 -23.02 -17.74
C LYS A 123 0.25 -22.74 -19.24
N GLN A 124 -0.10 -21.51 -19.60
CA GLN A 124 -0.19 -21.04 -20.97
C GLN A 124 0.72 -19.82 -21.10
N THR A 125 1.59 -19.80 -22.10
CA THR A 125 2.61 -18.75 -22.26
C THR A 125 2.51 -18.12 -23.65
N PRO A 126 1.45 -17.34 -23.92
CA PRO A 126 1.33 -16.64 -25.19
C PRO A 126 2.50 -15.66 -25.32
N SER A 127 3.48 -15.98 -26.16
CA SER A 127 4.78 -15.29 -26.21
C SER A 127 4.68 -13.78 -26.45
N MET A 128 3.58 -13.31 -27.07
CA MET A 128 3.29 -11.89 -27.30
C MET A 128 2.86 -11.13 -26.04
N GLU A 129 2.56 -11.82 -24.93
CA GLU A 129 2.05 -11.21 -23.70
C GLU A 129 2.90 -11.55 -22.48
N VAL A 130 3.93 -12.39 -22.60
CA VAL A 130 4.79 -12.77 -21.48
C VAL A 130 5.74 -11.62 -21.12
N CYS A 131 5.49 -11.03 -19.95
CA CYS A 131 6.22 -9.88 -19.42
C CYS A 131 7.32 -10.28 -18.42
N GLN A 132 7.24 -11.48 -17.82
CA GLN A 132 8.14 -11.89 -16.75
C GLN A 132 8.73 -13.29 -17.00
N ASP A 133 9.87 -13.59 -16.38
CA ASP A 133 10.50 -14.90 -16.56
C ASP A 133 9.96 -15.97 -15.60
N VAL A 134 9.54 -15.57 -14.41
CA VAL A 134 9.22 -16.49 -13.31
C VAL A 134 7.91 -16.12 -12.63
N SER A 135 7.31 -17.10 -11.95
CA SER A 135 6.07 -16.92 -11.20
C SER A 135 6.12 -15.80 -10.15
N PRO A 136 4.98 -15.19 -9.77
CA PRO A 136 4.91 -14.15 -8.75
C PRO A 136 5.60 -14.52 -7.43
N HIS A 137 5.45 -15.76 -6.95
CA HIS A 137 6.15 -16.22 -5.75
C HIS A 137 7.69 -16.16 -5.89
N LYS A 138 8.23 -16.57 -7.04
CA LYS A 138 9.68 -16.48 -7.30
C LYS A 138 10.13 -15.02 -7.46
N GLN A 139 9.29 -14.15 -8.03
CA GLN A 139 9.56 -12.71 -8.07
C GLN A 139 9.76 -12.13 -6.67
N LEU A 140 8.88 -12.47 -5.72
CA LEU A 140 9.00 -12.03 -4.32
C LEU A 140 10.28 -12.54 -3.65
N ASN A 141 10.63 -13.81 -3.86
CA ASN A 141 11.89 -14.39 -3.36
C ASN A 141 13.13 -13.72 -3.98
N ALA A 142 13.01 -13.21 -5.21
CA ALA A 142 14.04 -12.46 -5.90
C ALA A 142 14.06 -10.96 -5.54
N GLY A 143 13.24 -10.52 -4.59
CA GLY A 143 13.25 -9.19 -3.99
C GLY A 143 12.22 -8.21 -4.51
N ILE A 144 11.35 -8.60 -5.46
CA ILE A 144 10.20 -7.79 -5.87
C ILE A 144 9.26 -7.58 -4.67
N ARG A 145 8.69 -6.39 -4.52
CA ARG A 145 7.75 -6.05 -3.45
C ARG A 145 6.44 -5.45 -3.95
N VAL A 146 6.31 -5.18 -5.25
CA VAL A 146 5.06 -4.70 -5.86
C VAL A 146 4.69 -5.58 -7.04
N LEU A 147 3.47 -6.11 -7.03
CA LEU A 147 2.93 -6.92 -8.12
C LEU A 147 1.80 -6.15 -8.82
N ASP A 148 1.98 -5.79 -10.08
CA ASP A 148 0.94 -5.25 -10.98
C ASP A 148 0.04 -6.40 -11.46
N ILE A 149 -1.20 -6.38 -10.98
CA ILE A 149 -2.17 -7.46 -11.12
C ILE A 149 -3.35 -6.96 -11.94
N ARG A 150 -3.67 -7.73 -12.99
CA ARG A 150 -4.85 -7.54 -13.81
C ARG A 150 -5.74 -8.76 -13.67
N VAL A 151 -6.99 -8.55 -13.29
CA VAL A 151 -7.95 -9.63 -12.96
C VAL A 151 -9.15 -9.64 -13.86
N GLN A 152 -9.49 -10.81 -14.40
CA GLN A 152 -10.75 -11.04 -15.10
C GLN A 152 -11.67 -11.89 -14.23
N HIS A 153 -12.93 -11.46 -14.13
CA HIS A 153 -13.99 -12.23 -13.52
C HIS A 153 -14.65 -13.18 -14.53
N TYR A 154 -14.92 -14.41 -14.08
CA TYR A 154 -15.61 -15.44 -14.85
C TYR A 154 -16.85 -15.92 -14.09
N PHE A 155 -18.00 -15.34 -14.44
CA PHE A 155 -19.30 -15.67 -13.83
C PHE A 155 -19.74 -17.13 -14.01
N GLY A 156 -19.20 -17.84 -15.01
CA GLY A 156 -19.56 -19.22 -15.34
C GLY A 156 -19.03 -20.29 -14.37
N TYR A 157 -18.15 -19.94 -13.43
CA TYR A 157 -17.67 -20.86 -12.39
C TYR A 157 -18.43 -20.67 -11.07
N PRO A 158 -18.64 -21.70 -10.23
CA PRO A 158 -19.31 -21.55 -8.93
C PRO A 158 -18.53 -20.65 -7.96
N VAL A 159 -19.23 -19.89 -7.11
CA VAL A 159 -18.62 -19.06 -6.04
C VAL A 159 -17.62 -19.88 -5.23
N GLY A 160 -16.43 -19.31 -4.99
CA GLY A 160 -15.32 -19.98 -4.30
C GLY A 160 -14.37 -20.79 -5.19
N ASP A 161 -14.72 -21.04 -6.46
CA ASP A 161 -13.81 -21.65 -7.44
C ASP A 161 -12.67 -20.66 -7.81
N PRO A 162 -11.39 -21.06 -7.72
CA PRO A 162 -10.26 -20.19 -8.07
C PRO A 162 -10.36 -19.57 -9.47
N ARG A 163 -10.98 -20.28 -10.42
CA ARG A 163 -11.12 -19.83 -11.82
C ARG A 163 -12.10 -18.68 -12.00
N ARG A 164 -12.84 -18.28 -10.95
CA ARG A 164 -13.65 -17.05 -10.98
C ARG A 164 -12.80 -15.80 -11.12
N PHE A 165 -11.58 -15.80 -10.59
CA PHE A 165 -10.66 -14.66 -10.64
C PHE A 165 -9.33 -15.10 -11.23
N MET A 166 -9.18 -14.92 -12.54
CA MET A 166 -7.98 -15.30 -13.28
C MET A 166 -7.16 -14.08 -13.65
N ILE A 167 -5.85 -14.27 -13.76
CA ILE A 167 -4.95 -13.24 -14.28
C ILE A 167 -5.23 -13.09 -15.78
N PHE A 168 -5.30 -11.85 -16.25
CA PHE A 168 -5.59 -11.55 -17.66
C PHE A 168 -4.75 -10.41 -18.22
N HIS A 169 -4.59 -10.41 -19.54
CA HIS A 169 -4.12 -9.27 -20.32
C HIS A 169 -5.02 -9.14 -21.55
N SER A 170 -4.61 -9.61 -22.73
CA SER A 170 -5.52 -9.84 -23.85
C SER A 170 -6.15 -11.22 -23.73
N THR A 171 -5.34 -12.19 -23.28
CA THR A 171 -5.75 -13.57 -22.99
C THR A 171 -5.73 -13.86 -21.48
N ASN A 172 -6.03 -15.10 -21.09
CA ASN A 172 -5.71 -15.62 -19.76
C ASN A 172 -4.60 -16.66 -19.89
N ASN A 173 -3.74 -16.77 -18.89
CA ASN A 173 -2.57 -17.67 -18.93
C ASN A 173 -2.72 -18.89 -17.99
N GLY A 174 -3.93 -19.09 -17.46
CA GLY A 174 -4.26 -20.16 -16.53
C GLY A 174 -3.90 -19.91 -15.05
N ARG A 175 -3.29 -18.76 -14.71
CA ARG A 175 -3.08 -18.36 -13.31
C ARG A 175 -4.33 -17.78 -12.68
N THR A 176 -4.48 -17.96 -11.37
CA THR A 176 -5.60 -17.45 -10.57
C THR A 176 -5.11 -16.58 -9.43
N ILE A 177 -5.98 -15.67 -8.97
CA ILE A 177 -5.66 -14.81 -7.82
C ILE A 177 -5.46 -15.64 -6.55
N LYS A 178 -6.28 -16.67 -6.35
CA LYS A 178 -6.19 -17.53 -5.17
C LYS A 178 -4.90 -18.35 -5.16
N ASP A 179 -4.59 -19.05 -6.25
CA ASP A 179 -3.50 -20.02 -6.26
C ASP A 179 -2.13 -19.40 -6.52
N ASP A 180 -2.04 -18.33 -7.31
CA ASP A 180 -0.76 -17.78 -7.75
C ASP A 180 -0.36 -16.51 -7.03
N ILE A 181 -1.33 -15.66 -6.66
CA ILE A 181 -1.07 -14.41 -5.94
C ILE A 181 -1.20 -14.63 -4.43
N ILE A 182 -2.38 -14.99 -3.93
CA ILE A 182 -2.64 -15.15 -2.49
C ILE A 182 -1.73 -16.21 -1.88
N ASN A 183 -1.76 -17.45 -2.43
CA ASN A 183 -0.90 -18.51 -1.94
C ASN A 183 0.59 -18.19 -2.17
N GLY A 184 0.94 -17.52 -3.27
CA GLY A 184 2.31 -17.10 -3.55
C GLY A 184 2.88 -16.15 -2.48
N VAL A 185 2.10 -15.15 -2.08
CA VAL A 185 2.46 -14.21 -1.00
C VAL A 185 2.50 -14.93 0.35
N ARG A 186 1.52 -15.78 0.66
CA ARG A 186 1.51 -16.53 1.94
C ARG A 186 2.70 -17.47 2.06
N LEU A 187 3.06 -18.19 1.00
CA LEU A 187 4.26 -19.03 0.95
C LEU A 187 5.54 -18.19 1.05
N PHE A 188 5.53 -16.96 0.54
CA PHE A 188 6.65 -16.04 0.71
C PHE A 188 6.78 -15.55 2.15
N HIS A 189 5.71 -15.17 2.85
CA HIS A 189 5.82 -14.71 4.25
C HIS A 189 6.04 -15.85 5.26
N TYR A 190 5.39 -17.00 5.05
CA TYR A 190 5.30 -18.08 6.05
C TYR A 190 5.91 -19.41 5.59
N GLY A 191 6.45 -19.48 4.37
CA GLY A 191 7.15 -20.68 3.90
C GLY A 191 8.51 -20.88 4.58
N GLN A 192 9.13 -22.04 4.33
CA GLN A 192 10.44 -22.38 4.89
C GLN A 192 11.53 -21.37 4.51
N GLY A 193 12.52 -21.22 5.39
CA GLY A 193 13.64 -20.31 5.20
C GLY A 193 13.66 -19.19 6.24
N TRP A 194 14.05 -17.99 5.81
CA TRP A 194 14.13 -16.81 6.66
C TRP A 194 12.74 -16.30 7.07
N ASP A 195 12.65 -15.71 8.26
CA ASP A 195 11.45 -15.00 8.70
C ASP A 195 11.23 -13.78 7.81
N ARG A 196 10.17 -13.83 7.00
CA ARG A 196 9.82 -12.82 6.01
C ARG A 196 8.56 -12.06 6.38
N ARG A 197 8.09 -12.18 7.64
CA ARG A 197 6.87 -11.49 8.11
C ARG A 197 7.01 -9.97 8.18
N ARG A 198 8.24 -9.45 8.10
CA ARG A 198 8.56 -8.01 8.03
C ARG A 198 8.78 -7.52 6.59
N GLU A 199 8.65 -8.39 5.59
CA GLU A 199 8.70 -7.96 4.19
C GLU A 199 7.31 -7.50 3.77
N ILE A 200 7.17 -6.27 3.30
CA ILE A 200 5.87 -5.72 2.89
C ILE A 200 5.66 -5.97 1.40
N VAL A 201 4.54 -6.60 1.05
CA VAL A 201 4.15 -6.82 -0.36
C VAL A 201 2.96 -5.95 -0.71
N ILE A 202 3.08 -5.20 -1.81
CA ILE A 202 2.00 -4.43 -2.41
C ILE A 202 1.39 -5.24 -3.56
N LEU A 203 0.10 -5.52 -3.46
CA LEU A 203 -0.72 -6.11 -4.51
C LEU A 203 -1.49 -4.99 -5.20
N ASP A 204 -1.05 -4.59 -6.39
CA ASP A 204 -1.67 -3.54 -7.19
C ASP A 204 -2.69 -4.15 -8.15
N PHE A 205 -3.94 -4.25 -7.70
CA PHE A 205 -5.06 -4.66 -8.54
C PHE A 205 -5.44 -3.49 -9.45
N HIS A 206 -4.76 -3.41 -10.60
CA HIS A 206 -4.78 -2.25 -11.47
C HIS A 206 -5.91 -2.29 -12.51
N GLN A 207 -6.22 -3.46 -13.07
CA GLN A 207 -7.29 -3.62 -14.07
C GLN A 207 -8.26 -4.74 -13.70
N PHE A 208 -9.54 -4.50 -13.98
CA PHE A 208 -10.64 -5.41 -13.72
C PHE A 208 -11.47 -5.60 -14.98
N LYS A 209 -11.54 -6.84 -15.49
CA LYS A 209 -12.34 -7.19 -16.68
C LYS A 209 -13.58 -7.99 -16.30
N ASN A 210 -14.73 -7.58 -16.81
CA ASN A 210 -16.04 -8.18 -16.56
C ASN A 210 -16.49 -8.15 -15.09
N PHE A 211 -16.03 -7.18 -14.29
CA PHE A 211 -16.44 -7.05 -12.90
C PHE A 211 -17.79 -6.36 -12.76
N THR A 212 -18.65 -6.92 -11.92
CA THR A 212 -19.80 -6.25 -11.32
C THR A 212 -19.45 -5.77 -9.90
N ALA A 213 -20.32 -4.99 -9.26
CA ALA A 213 -20.17 -4.64 -7.84
C ALA A 213 -20.05 -5.90 -6.95
N ASP A 214 -20.88 -6.92 -7.20
CA ASP A 214 -20.82 -8.20 -6.49
C ASP A 214 -19.49 -8.93 -6.71
N ALA A 215 -18.92 -8.89 -7.93
CA ALA A 215 -17.62 -9.48 -8.20
C ALA A 215 -16.48 -8.75 -7.45
N HIS A 216 -16.59 -7.42 -7.32
CA HIS A 216 -15.67 -6.64 -6.49
C HIS A 216 -15.79 -7.00 -5.00
N ALA A 217 -17.02 -7.15 -4.50
CA ALA A 217 -17.28 -7.58 -3.12
C ALA A 217 -16.76 -9.00 -2.87
N GLU A 218 -16.99 -9.93 -3.79
CA GLU A 218 -16.51 -11.32 -3.71
C GLU A 218 -14.97 -11.38 -3.70
N LEU A 219 -14.29 -10.62 -4.58
CA LEU A 219 -12.82 -10.56 -4.58
C LEU A 219 -12.29 -9.91 -3.29
N SER A 220 -12.91 -8.83 -2.82
CA SER A 220 -12.52 -8.16 -1.57
C SER A 220 -12.66 -9.10 -0.38
N ALA A 221 -13.76 -9.85 -0.29
CA ALA A 221 -13.98 -10.86 0.73
C ALA A 221 -12.92 -11.98 0.66
N LEU A 222 -12.58 -12.45 -0.54
CA LEU A 222 -11.51 -13.44 -0.75
C LEU A 222 -10.15 -12.93 -0.25
N LEU A 223 -9.81 -11.66 -0.51
CA LEU A 223 -8.55 -11.07 -0.05
C LEU A 223 -8.53 -10.92 1.47
N LYS A 224 -9.61 -10.39 2.06
CA LYS A 224 -9.75 -10.21 3.52
C LYS A 224 -9.72 -11.55 4.25
N SER A 225 -10.39 -12.58 3.75
CA SER A 225 -10.39 -13.90 4.38
C SER A 225 -9.02 -14.58 4.38
N ASN A 226 -8.13 -14.22 3.45
CA ASN A 226 -6.83 -14.85 3.30
C ASN A 226 -5.67 -14.04 3.89
N PHE A 227 -5.78 -12.71 3.95
CA PHE A 227 -4.74 -11.86 4.53
C PHE A 227 -5.11 -11.33 5.92
N GLY A 228 -6.39 -11.18 6.23
CA GLY A 228 -6.89 -10.80 7.56
C GLY A 228 -6.10 -9.65 8.18
N ASP A 229 -5.65 -9.86 9.42
CA ASP A 229 -4.88 -8.88 10.18
C ASP A 229 -3.51 -8.55 9.59
N SER A 230 -3.02 -9.25 8.57
CA SER A 230 -1.77 -8.86 7.89
C SER A 230 -1.96 -7.70 6.91
N ILE A 231 -3.20 -7.29 6.62
CA ILE A 231 -3.50 -6.14 5.77
C ILE A 231 -3.06 -4.84 6.47
N ILE A 232 -2.29 -4.03 5.75
CA ILE A 232 -1.90 -2.67 6.13
C ILE A 232 -2.97 -1.72 5.59
N SER A 233 -3.78 -1.18 6.49
CA SER A 233 -4.80 -0.17 6.19
C SER A 233 -4.17 1.15 5.69
N PRO A 234 -4.85 1.90 4.80
CA PRO A 234 -4.43 3.26 4.40
C PRO A 234 -4.32 4.22 5.58
N THR A 235 -5.02 3.95 6.68
CA THR A 235 -4.92 4.68 7.94
C THR A 235 -3.47 4.82 8.42
N TYR A 236 -2.65 3.79 8.20
CA TYR A 236 -1.26 3.76 8.66
C TYR A 236 -0.25 4.24 7.61
N LYS A 237 -0.69 4.84 6.51
CA LYS A 237 0.20 5.22 5.40
C LYS A 237 1.34 6.14 5.82
N GLU A 238 1.12 6.97 6.83
CA GLU A 238 2.10 7.95 7.33
C GLU A 238 3.07 7.37 8.37
N LEU A 239 2.80 6.18 8.92
CA LEU A 239 3.73 5.49 9.81
C LEU A 239 4.95 5.01 9.02
N SER A 240 6.10 4.97 9.70
CA SER A 240 7.26 4.31 9.13
C SER A 240 7.07 2.80 9.05
N ILE A 241 7.84 2.15 8.17
CA ILE A 241 7.86 0.69 8.05
C ILE A 241 8.18 0.02 9.40
N ALA A 242 9.09 0.57 10.21
CA ALA A 242 9.40 0.06 11.54
C ALA A 242 8.22 0.16 12.51
N GLN A 243 7.47 1.27 12.49
CA GLN A 243 6.25 1.41 13.28
C GLN A 243 5.17 0.43 12.80
N ILE A 244 5.03 0.22 11.50
CA ILE A 244 4.09 -0.76 10.94
C ILE A 244 4.43 -2.18 11.42
N TRP A 245 5.70 -2.54 11.53
CA TRP A 245 6.11 -3.84 12.10
C TRP A 245 5.80 -4.00 13.59
N ALA A 246 5.59 -2.91 14.32
CA ALA A 246 5.22 -2.92 15.73
C ALA A 246 3.70 -3.03 15.95
N LEU A 247 2.89 -2.87 14.89
CA LEU A 247 1.45 -3.12 14.95
C LEU A 247 1.13 -4.61 15.16
N PRO A 248 -0.01 -4.93 15.80
CA PRO A 248 -0.44 -6.32 15.96
C PRO A 248 -0.74 -7.00 14.61
N GLY A 249 -0.65 -8.33 14.58
CA GLY A 249 -1.07 -9.13 13.42
C GLY A 249 -0.04 -9.28 12.29
N PHE A 250 1.21 -8.85 12.49
CA PHE A 250 2.28 -8.88 11.48
C PHE A 250 1.83 -8.21 10.16
N LYS A 251 1.53 -6.91 10.23
CA LYS A 251 1.13 -6.09 9.09
C LYS A 251 2.19 -6.14 7.97
N ASN A 252 1.86 -6.78 6.84
CA ASN A 252 2.81 -7.01 5.75
C ASN A 252 2.21 -7.10 4.34
N VAL A 253 0.90 -6.87 4.17
CA VAL A 253 0.27 -6.83 2.83
C VAL A 253 -0.45 -5.50 2.63
N VAL A 254 -0.07 -4.76 1.60
CA VAL A 254 -0.85 -3.64 1.08
C VAL A 254 -1.68 -4.15 -0.09
N ILE A 255 -3.00 -3.94 -0.04
CA ILE A 255 -3.88 -4.17 -1.19
C ILE A 255 -4.19 -2.81 -1.78
N ALA A 256 -3.63 -2.50 -2.95
CA ALA A 256 -3.96 -1.32 -3.73
C ALA A 256 -5.00 -1.71 -4.78
N TYR A 257 -6.14 -1.02 -4.82
CA TYR A 257 -7.32 -1.46 -5.57
C TYR A 257 -7.90 -0.33 -6.42
N ASN A 258 -7.76 -0.44 -7.74
CA ASN A 258 -8.11 0.62 -8.70
C ASN A 258 -9.58 0.56 -9.14
N SER A 259 -10.53 0.71 -8.20
CA SER A 259 -11.96 0.75 -8.49
C SER A 259 -12.70 1.60 -7.45
N GLY A 260 -13.82 2.22 -7.85
CA GLY A 260 -14.72 2.90 -6.92
C GLY A 260 -15.43 1.94 -5.95
N ASN A 261 -15.52 0.65 -6.29
CA ASN A 261 -16.07 -0.41 -5.43
C ASN A 261 -15.04 -0.96 -4.41
N ARG A 262 -13.99 -0.18 -4.12
CA ARG A 262 -12.90 -0.56 -3.22
C ARG A 262 -13.38 -0.61 -1.76
N ASP A 263 -13.01 -1.67 -1.03
CA ASP A 263 -13.17 -1.74 0.43
C ASP A 263 -12.30 -0.68 1.13
N SER A 264 -12.83 0.01 2.14
CA SER A 264 -12.14 1.10 2.85
C SER A 264 -10.83 0.68 3.52
N SER A 265 -10.64 -0.60 3.82
CA SER A 265 -9.38 -1.15 4.37
C SER A 265 -8.28 -1.32 3.32
N PHE A 266 -8.60 -1.12 2.04
CA PHE A 266 -7.65 -1.20 0.93
C PHE A 266 -7.19 0.19 0.50
N TRP A 267 -5.95 0.27 0.03
CA TRP A 267 -5.36 1.48 -0.53
C TRP A 267 -5.98 1.82 -1.87
N PRO A 268 -6.08 3.11 -2.21
CA PRO A 268 -6.29 3.51 -3.60
C PRO A 268 -5.34 2.76 -4.53
N GLY A 269 -5.82 2.47 -5.75
CA GLY A 269 -5.00 1.87 -6.79
C GLY A 269 -3.70 2.65 -6.96
N VAL A 270 -2.60 1.94 -7.27
CA VAL A 270 -1.33 2.62 -7.51
C VAL A 270 -1.51 3.56 -8.70
N ASN A 271 -1.08 4.81 -8.55
CA ASN A 271 -1.03 5.76 -9.65
C ASN A 271 0.09 5.35 -10.61
N GLN A 272 -0.27 4.50 -11.58
CA GLN A 272 0.63 4.02 -12.61
C GLN A 272 0.85 5.12 -13.65
N ARG A 273 2.07 5.65 -13.70
CA ARG A 273 2.51 6.52 -14.79
C ARG A 273 2.88 5.67 -15.98
N TRP A 274 1.98 5.64 -16.96
CA TRP A 274 2.15 4.97 -18.24
C TRP A 274 2.17 5.97 -19.39
N ILE A 275 3.00 5.73 -20.40
CA ILE A 275 3.23 6.65 -21.52
C ILE A 275 2.04 6.73 -22.49
N GLY A 276 1.04 5.85 -22.36
CA GLY A 276 -0.15 5.85 -23.21
C GLY A 276 -0.02 5.04 -24.50
N THR A 277 1.12 4.39 -24.73
CA THR A 277 1.35 3.54 -25.90
C THR A 277 2.25 2.34 -25.57
N ASN A 278 2.02 1.22 -26.25
CA ASN A 278 2.79 -0.02 -26.05
C ASN A 278 4.10 -0.03 -26.84
N THR A 279 4.24 0.75 -27.92
CA THR A 279 5.40 0.68 -28.82
C THR A 279 6.20 2.00 -28.93
N PRO A 280 6.46 2.76 -27.85
CA PRO A 280 7.26 3.98 -27.91
C PRO A 280 8.73 3.67 -28.19
N SER A 281 9.46 4.44 -28.98
CA SER A 281 10.92 4.31 -29.06
C SER A 281 11.58 4.39 -27.66
N ASP A 282 12.79 3.84 -27.53
CA ASP A 282 13.51 3.86 -26.25
C ASP A 282 13.78 5.31 -25.78
N SER A 283 13.99 6.24 -26.72
CA SER A 283 14.13 7.69 -26.44
C SER A 283 12.84 8.34 -25.95
N GLU A 284 11.69 7.99 -26.54
CA GLU A 284 10.38 8.51 -26.08
C GLU A 284 10.05 7.98 -24.69
N LEU A 285 10.31 6.69 -24.43
CA LEU A 285 10.13 6.11 -23.11
C LEU A 285 11.08 6.74 -22.08
N LYS A 286 12.34 6.99 -22.45
CA LYS A 286 13.29 7.71 -21.58
C LYS A 286 12.80 9.11 -21.23
N ALA A 287 12.37 9.89 -22.22
CA ALA A 287 11.88 11.25 -22.01
C ALA A 287 10.64 11.27 -21.10
N PHE A 288 9.75 10.28 -21.24
CA PHE A 288 8.61 10.09 -20.35
C PHE A 288 9.05 9.77 -18.92
N VAL A 289 9.98 8.84 -18.73
CA VAL A 289 10.54 8.48 -17.41
C VAL A 289 11.13 9.73 -16.73
N GLU A 290 11.97 10.49 -17.44
CA GLU A 290 12.56 11.74 -16.92
C GLU A 290 11.50 12.78 -16.55
N ARG A 291 10.45 12.93 -17.38
CA ARG A 291 9.33 13.83 -17.08
C ARG A 291 8.61 13.41 -15.79
N VAL A 292 8.31 12.11 -15.64
CA VAL A 292 7.65 11.58 -14.42
C VAL A 292 8.53 11.79 -13.18
N GLY A 293 9.85 11.63 -13.30
CA GLY A 293 10.77 11.89 -12.21
C GLY A 293 10.74 13.33 -11.69
N ASN A 294 10.27 14.27 -12.49
CA ASN A 294 10.13 15.69 -12.11
C ASN A 294 8.69 16.07 -11.71
N GLU A 295 7.75 15.11 -11.69
CA GLU A 295 6.38 15.37 -11.28
C GLU A 295 6.25 15.45 -9.76
N VAL A 296 5.41 16.37 -9.31
CA VAL A 296 4.97 16.43 -7.91
C VAL A 296 4.02 15.26 -7.61
N LYS A 297 4.21 14.61 -6.47
CA LYS A 297 3.42 13.45 -6.03
C LYS A 297 2.58 13.79 -4.80
N PRO A 298 1.24 13.63 -4.81
CA PRO A 298 0.43 13.74 -3.61
C PRO A 298 0.95 12.90 -2.43
N THR A 299 0.90 13.48 -1.23
CA THR A 299 1.31 12.82 0.01
C THR A 299 0.44 11.60 0.29
N GLY A 300 1.03 10.52 0.80
CA GLY A 300 0.31 9.27 1.09
C GLY A 300 -0.07 8.40 -0.13
N GLU A 301 0.03 8.90 -1.36
CA GLU A 301 -0.32 8.14 -2.58
C GLU A 301 0.74 7.06 -2.91
N LEU A 302 0.36 5.89 -3.43
CA LEU A 302 1.32 4.99 -4.08
C LEU A 302 1.47 5.39 -5.55
N ARG A 303 2.70 5.56 -6.03
CA ARG A 303 2.99 5.93 -7.42
C ARG A 303 4.02 5.00 -8.03
N SER A 304 3.76 4.54 -9.26
CA SER A 304 4.70 3.74 -10.03
C SER A 304 5.01 4.37 -11.38
N ILE A 305 6.22 4.14 -11.88
CA ILE A 305 6.58 4.37 -13.28
C ILE A 305 6.53 3.04 -14.04
N GLN A 306 5.82 3.00 -15.15
CA GLN A 306 5.76 1.84 -16.05
C GLN A 306 6.87 1.96 -17.11
N ALA A 307 8.03 1.37 -16.84
CA ALA A 307 9.16 1.32 -17.75
C ALA A 307 9.16 -0.01 -18.52
N ALA A 308 8.19 -0.16 -19.42
CA ALA A 308 7.99 -1.34 -20.25
C ALA A 308 7.58 -0.93 -21.67
N ARG A 309 7.93 -1.74 -22.67
CA ARG A 309 7.50 -1.52 -24.06
C ARG A 309 7.55 -2.79 -24.90
N MET A 310 6.82 -2.79 -26.00
CA MET A 310 6.78 -3.86 -26.99
C MET A 310 7.56 -3.51 -28.27
N VAL A 311 8.02 -4.53 -29.00
CA VAL A 311 8.76 -4.42 -30.26
C VAL A 311 7.83 -4.55 -31.47
N LEU A 312 7.99 -3.68 -32.48
CA LEU A 312 7.33 -3.84 -33.79
C LEU A 312 8.13 -4.80 -34.70
N PRO A 313 7.47 -5.56 -35.60
CA PRO A 313 6.02 -5.64 -35.82
C PRO A 313 5.31 -6.70 -34.97
N PHE A 314 6.03 -7.43 -34.11
CA PHE A 314 5.52 -8.62 -33.45
C PHE A 314 4.74 -8.37 -32.15
N PHE A 315 4.75 -7.14 -31.64
CA PHE A 315 4.08 -6.71 -30.40
C PHE A 315 4.46 -7.57 -29.17
N VAL A 316 5.70 -8.09 -29.15
CA VAL A 316 6.25 -8.83 -28.02
C VAL A 316 6.92 -7.88 -27.02
N PRO A 317 6.85 -8.13 -25.71
CA PRO A 317 7.61 -7.39 -24.70
C PRO A 317 9.11 -7.31 -25.05
N LYS A 318 9.67 -6.10 -24.99
CA LYS A 318 11.07 -5.82 -25.28
C LYS A 318 11.88 -5.91 -23.99
N ASP A 319 12.93 -6.72 -24.00
CA ASP A 319 13.96 -6.63 -22.96
C ASP A 319 14.74 -5.32 -23.12
N ILE A 320 14.52 -4.40 -22.18
CA ILE A 320 15.19 -3.09 -22.11
C ILE A 320 16.09 -2.98 -20.88
N SER A 321 16.60 -4.12 -20.38
CA SER A 321 17.45 -4.20 -19.18
C SER A 321 18.60 -3.18 -19.17
N SER A 322 19.29 -2.99 -20.30
CA SER A 322 20.39 -2.02 -20.41
C SER A 322 19.92 -0.57 -20.20
N SER A 323 18.75 -0.23 -20.77
CA SER A 323 18.11 1.07 -20.59
C SER A 323 17.67 1.27 -19.14
N ILE A 324 17.03 0.27 -18.52
CA ILE A 324 16.58 0.33 -17.13
C ILE A 324 17.75 0.61 -16.17
N MET A 325 18.87 -0.09 -16.34
CA MET A 325 20.07 0.13 -15.51
C MET A 325 20.69 1.51 -15.70
N THR A 326 20.44 2.16 -16.84
CA THR A 326 20.92 3.52 -17.11
C THR A 326 19.96 4.58 -16.56
N TRP A 327 18.65 4.43 -16.80
CA TRP A 327 17.64 5.43 -16.42
C TRP A 327 17.39 5.49 -14.92
N PHE A 328 17.59 4.36 -14.24
CA PHE A 328 17.47 4.23 -12.78
C PHE A 328 18.83 3.89 -12.15
N ALA A 329 19.89 4.54 -12.65
CA ALA A 329 21.21 4.43 -12.05
C ALA A 329 21.17 4.84 -10.56
N ALA A 330 21.95 4.14 -9.75
CA ALA A 330 22.07 4.33 -8.31
C ALA A 330 23.55 4.55 -7.94
N GLY A 331 23.80 5.34 -6.89
CA GLY A 331 25.15 5.61 -6.41
C GLY A 331 25.16 6.51 -5.18
N SER A 332 24.35 7.57 -5.20
CA SER A 332 24.22 8.55 -4.13
C SER A 332 22.80 9.15 -4.07
N ALA A 333 22.60 10.09 -3.15
CA ALA A 333 21.35 10.84 -3.02
C ALA A 333 20.98 11.69 -4.25
N THR A 334 21.94 11.99 -5.13
CA THR A 334 21.75 12.80 -6.36
C THR A 334 21.65 11.94 -7.62
N HIS A 335 21.44 10.62 -7.49
CA HIS A 335 21.31 9.72 -8.64
C HIS A 335 19.85 9.57 -9.11
N PRO A 336 19.59 9.36 -10.43
CA PRO A 336 18.24 9.41 -11.01
C PRO A 336 17.18 8.56 -10.31
N ILE A 337 17.56 7.39 -9.78
CA ILE A 337 16.65 6.49 -9.05
C ILE A 337 15.94 7.17 -7.87
N MET A 338 16.56 8.19 -7.28
CA MET A 338 16.02 8.98 -6.17
C MET A 338 14.82 9.85 -6.59
N LYS A 339 14.44 9.90 -7.86
CA LYS A 339 13.22 10.60 -8.29
C LYS A 339 11.95 9.74 -8.26
N TYR A 340 12.09 8.44 -8.04
CA TYR A 340 11.00 7.47 -8.21
C TYR A 340 10.65 6.74 -6.91
N PHE A 341 9.48 6.10 -6.92
CA PHE A 341 8.93 5.35 -5.78
C PHE A 341 8.85 3.88 -6.18
N ILE A 342 7.79 3.45 -6.86
CA ILE A 342 7.70 2.10 -7.42
C ILE A 342 8.22 2.12 -8.86
N ILE A 343 9.12 1.21 -9.21
CA ILE A 343 9.65 1.08 -10.58
C ILE A 343 9.20 -0.27 -11.12
N ASN A 344 8.28 -0.26 -12.09
CA ASN A 344 7.81 -1.45 -12.79
C ASN A 344 8.54 -1.60 -14.13
N SER A 345 8.96 -2.81 -14.47
CA SER A 345 9.45 -3.14 -15.81
C SER A 345 8.97 -4.52 -16.25
N ASP A 346 9.15 -4.83 -17.53
CA ASP A 346 9.17 -6.22 -17.99
C ASP A 346 10.54 -6.84 -17.67
N PHE A 347 10.58 -8.16 -17.53
CA PHE A 347 11.76 -8.97 -17.25
C PHE A 347 12.62 -8.41 -16.10
N SER A 348 11.97 -7.94 -15.02
CA SER A 348 12.57 -7.10 -13.97
C SER A 348 13.70 -7.77 -13.18
N LEU A 349 13.88 -9.08 -13.38
CA LEU A 349 14.90 -9.88 -12.71
C LEU A 349 16.09 -10.20 -13.61
N ARG A 350 16.11 -9.80 -14.89
CA ARG A 350 17.26 -9.98 -15.80
C ARG A 350 18.38 -8.97 -15.58
N HIS A 351 18.23 -8.08 -14.61
CA HIS A 351 19.19 -7.03 -14.29
C HIS A 351 19.23 -6.76 -12.77
N ARG A 352 20.04 -5.78 -12.35
CA ARG A 352 20.38 -5.52 -10.94
C ARG A 352 19.53 -4.41 -10.29
N LEU A 353 18.38 -4.06 -10.88
CA LEU A 353 17.56 -2.94 -10.39
C LEU A 353 17.10 -3.16 -8.94
N VAL A 354 16.77 -4.40 -8.57
CA VAL A 354 16.39 -4.73 -7.18
C VAL A 354 17.49 -4.34 -6.20
N ASP A 355 18.76 -4.61 -6.51
CA ASP A 355 19.86 -4.25 -5.61
C ASP A 355 20.12 -2.75 -5.59
N ASN A 356 20.00 -2.07 -6.75
CA ASN A 356 20.07 -0.62 -6.83
C ASN A 356 19.01 0.02 -5.91
N ILE A 357 17.79 -0.51 -5.92
CA ILE A 357 16.71 -0.03 -5.07
C ILE A 357 17.00 -0.28 -3.59
N ILE A 358 17.44 -1.48 -3.22
CA ILE A 358 17.83 -1.81 -1.84
C ILE A 358 18.89 -0.81 -1.35
N TYR A 359 19.93 -0.59 -2.17
CA TYR A 359 21.01 0.33 -1.88
C TYR A 359 20.54 1.79 -1.78
N SER A 360 19.64 2.24 -2.65
CA SER A 360 19.20 3.64 -2.68
C SER A 360 18.33 4.07 -1.51
N ASN A 361 17.57 3.14 -0.91
CA ASN A 361 16.69 3.48 0.21
C ASN A 361 17.43 4.01 1.45
N GLN A 362 18.70 3.65 1.64
CA GLN A 362 19.51 4.19 2.75
C GLN A 362 19.77 5.70 2.61
N PHE A 363 19.85 6.21 1.38
CA PHE A 363 20.00 7.64 1.09
C PHE A 363 18.65 8.35 1.17
N ARG A 364 17.57 7.69 0.74
CA ARG A 364 16.21 8.25 0.76
C ARG A 364 15.83 8.71 2.17
N ALA A 365 16.01 7.85 3.18
CA ALA A 365 15.71 8.21 4.57
C ALA A 365 16.55 9.39 5.08
N ARG A 366 17.84 9.44 4.71
CA ARG A 366 18.77 10.53 5.09
C ARG A 366 18.34 11.87 4.54
N VAL A 367 18.06 11.92 3.24
CA VAL A 367 17.68 13.15 2.53
C VAL A 367 16.39 13.73 3.08
N LEU A 368 15.46 12.85 3.49
CA LEU A 368 14.20 13.26 4.12
C LEU A 368 14.34 13.62 5.61
N GLY A 369 15.55 13.57 6.17
CA GLY A 369 15.79 13.90 7.58
C GLY A 369 15.08 12.95 8.57
N LEU A 370 14.72 11.74 8.14
CA LEU A 370 13.99 10.79 8.98
C LEU A 370 14.95 10.10 9.95
N SER A 371 14.75 10.35 11.24
CA SER A 371 15.51 9.74 12.33
C SER A 371 15.15 8.26 12.50
N ASP A 372 16.08 7.52 13.11
CA ASP A 372 15.84 6.16 13.55
C ASP A 372 14.72 6.14 14.60
N ILE A 373 13.97 5.04 14.62
CA ILE A 373 12.90 4.86 15.59
C ILE A 373 13.45 4.83 17.01
N THR A 374 12.82 5.58 17.90
CA THR A 374 13.16 5.60 19.32
C THR A 374 12.08 4.86 20.09
N GLU A 375 12.50 3.84 20.83
CA GLU A 375 11.63 3.09 21.74
C GLU A 375 11.49 3.89 23.05
N ALA A 376 10.25 4.14 23.45
CA ALA A 376 9.89 4.88 24.65
C ALA A 376 9.09 4.01 25.61
N THR A 377 9.19 4.34 26.88
CA THR A 377 8.38 3.79 27.97
C THR A 377 7.68 4.96 28.67
N PRO A 378 6.61 4.72 29.46
CA PRO A 378 6.00 5.76 30.28
C PRO A 378 6.99 6.59 31.10
N ALA A 379 8.05 5.96 31.63
CA ALA A 379 9.05 6.63 32.46
C ALA A 379 10.06 7.49 31.67
N SER A 380 10.20 7.25 30.36
CA SER A 380 11.13 8.01 29.51
C SER A 380 10.44 9.15 28.76
N ILE A 381 9.13 9.33 28.91
CA ILE A 381 8.41 10.45 28.28
C ILE A 381 8.98 11.76 28.82
N GLY A 382 9.37 12.66 27.92
CA GLY A 382 9.98 13.95 28.27
C GLY A 382 11.49 13.92 28.56
N THR A 383 12.15 12.76 28.50
CA THR A 383 13.62 12.68 28.67
C THR A 383 14.39 12.71 27.35
N PHE A 384 13.69 12.69 26.22
CA PHE A 384 14.29 12.66 24.88
C PHE A 384 14.76 14.04 24.45
N ASP A 385 15.85 14.06 23.66
CA ASP A 385 16.17 15.25 22.88
C ASP A 385 15.14 15.47 21.76
N THR A 386 15.23 16.62 21.10
CA THR A 386 14.23 17.03 20.11
C THR A 386 14.20 16.17 18.85
N GLN A 387 15.31 15.52 18.47
CA GLN A 387 15.35 14.65 17.29
C GLN A 387 14.82 13.25 17.60
N ALA A 388 15.17 12.71 18.77
CA ALA A 388 14.69 11.42 19.25
C ALA A 388 13.17 11.43 19.49
N ALA A 389 12.60 12.58 19.88
CA ALA A 389 11.16 12.74 20.10
C ALA A 389 10.30 12.69 18.81
N ARG A 390 10.90 12.80 17.61
CA ARG A 390 10.15 12.89 16.35
C ARG A 390 9.60 11.55 15.84
N HIS A 391 10.18 10.44 16.26
CA HIS A 391 9.85 9.14 15.69
C HIS A 391 9.84 8.06 16.76
N LEU A 392 8.66 7.87 17.37
CA LEU A 392 8.52 7.12 18.61
C LEU A 392 7.66 5.87 18.46
N VAL A 393 8.03 4.84 19.21
CA VAL A 393 7.15 3.74 19.63
C VAL A 393 7.11 3.74 21.15
N LEU A 394 5.96 4.08 21.73
CA LEU A 394 5.74 4.06 23.17
C LEU A 394 5.19 2.69 23.57
N ARG A 395 6.00 1.91 24.29
CA ARG A 395 5.63 0.58 24.79
C ARG A 395 5.20 0.64 26.25
N ILE A 396 3.98 0.20 26.50
CA ILE A 396 3.41 0.04 27.83
C ILE A 396 3.30 -1.47 28.06
N ASN A 397 4.11 -2.01 28.96
CA ASN A 397 4.11 -3.44 29.31
C ASN A 397 4.22 -3.59 30.82
N ASP A 398 4.14 -4.82 31.34
CA ASP A 398 4.10 -5.05 32.80
C ASP A 398 5.36 -4.57 33.54
N GLU A 399 6.52 -4.52 32.87
CA GLU A 399 7.77 -3.99 33.44
C GLU A 399 7.82 -2.45 33.44
N HIS A 400 7.19 -1.83 32.45
CA HIS A 400 7.16 -0.39 32.23
C HIS A 400 5.73 0.14 32.23
N TRP A 401 4.95 -0.24 33.24
CA TRP A 401 3.56 0.16 33.38
C TRP A 401 3.41 1.43 34.22
N ALA A 402 2.49 2.29 33.83
CA ALA A 402 1.98 3.39 34.63
C ALA A 402 0.44 3.40 34.56
N PRO A 403 -0.27 3.81 35.63
CA PRO A 403 -1.73 3.90 35.61
C PRO A 403 -2.24 4.97 34.64
N THR A 404 -1.41 5.97 34.37
CA THR A 404 -1.71 7.08 33.49
C THR A 404 -0.46 7.43 32.69
N VAL A 405 -0.64 7.63 31.39
CA VAL A 405 0.42 7.94 30.44
C VAL A 405 -0.01 9.14 29.61
N GLU A 406 0.86 10.11 29.43
CA GLU A 406 0.58 11.31 28.64
C GLU A 406 1.18 11.18 27.24
N LEU A 407 0.57 11.82 26.25
CA LEU A 407 1.20 11.97 24.94
C LEU A 407 2.48 12.82 25.07
N PRO A 408 3.59 12.45 24.40
CA PRO A 408 4.79 13.28 24.38
C PRO A 408 4.50 14.63 23.73
N LEU A 409 5.14 15.68 24.24
CA LEU A 409 5.05 17.01 23.63
C LEU A 409 5.71 17.04 22.26
N ILE A 410 5.10 17.76 21.32
CA ILE A 410 5.72 18.08 20.03
C ILE A 410 6.62 19.29 20.24
N VAL A 411 7.90 19.13 19.94
CA VAL A 411 8.97 20.06 20.37
C VAL A 411 9.43 21.03 19.28
N ASP A 412 9.01 20.81 18.04
CA ASP A 412 9.30 21.67 16.90
C ASP A 412 8.30 21.45 15.75
N GLU A 413 8.43 22.22 14.67
CA GLU A 413 7.55 22.17 13.49
C GLU A 413 7.86 21.00 12.53
N GLN A 414 8.86 20.16 12.82
CA GLN A 414 9.20 19.04 11.95
C GLN A 414 8.16 17.92 12.05
N PRO A 415 8.12 17.00 11.07
CA PRO A 415 7.21 15.87 11.12
C PRO A 415 7.47 14.96 12.32
N HIS A 416 6.44 14.74 13.15
CA HIS A 416 6.45 13.80 14.27
C HIS A 416 5.53 12.60 14.01
N ARG A 417 5.94 11.42 14.49
CA ARG A 417 5.18 10.16 14.40
C ARG A 417 5.29 9.42 15.73
N LEU A 418 4.16 8.97 16.24
CA LEU A 418 4.07 8.21 17.47
C LEU A 418 3.17 7.00 17.25
N LEU A 419 3.66 5.83 17.65
CA LEU A 419 2.84 4.65 17.83
C LEU A 419 2.82 4.30 19.31
N VAL A 420 1.64 4.27 19.93
CA VAL A 420 1.45 3.78 21.30
C VAL A 420 1.03 2.31 21.21
N CYS A 421 1.73 1.44 21.93
CA CYS A 421 1.47 0.01 22.03
C CYS A 421 1.28 -0.38 23.49
N SER A 422 0.13 -0.96 23.83
CA SER A 422 -0.13 -1.51 25.16
C SER A 422 -0.15 -3.03 25.12
N ASP A 423 0.87 -3.65 25.72
CA ASP A 423 0.93 -5.11 25.94
C ASP A 423 0.78 -5.46 27.43
N ALA A 424 0.55 -4.45 28.28
CA ALA A 424 0.37 -4.62 29.72
C ALA A 424 -0.87 -5.44 30.05
N SER A 425 -0.75 -6.30 31.06
CA SER A 425 -1.84 -7.11 31.59
C SER A 425 -2.86 -6.28 32.38
N ARG A 426 -2.49 -5.05 32.77
CA ARG A 426 -3.33 -4.10 33.49
C ARG A 426 -3.73 -2.95 32.58
N GLU A 427 -4.94 -2.45 32.77
CA GLU A 427 -5.43 -1.25 32.10
C GLU A 427 -4.57 -0.02 32.40
N CYS A 428 -4.51 0.90 31.44
CA CYS A 428 -3.77 2.16 31.54
C CYS A 428 -4.60 3.28 30.91
N GLU A 429 -4.69 4.43 31.57
CA GLU A 429 -5.32 5.62 30.97
C GLU A 429 -4.29 6.38 30.11
N LEU A 430 -4.56 6.53 28.82
CA LEU A 430 -3.79 7.42 27.94
C LEU A 430 -4.46 8.79 27.91
N VAL A 431 -3.77 9.82 28.37
CA VAL A 431 -4.19 11.23 28.29
C VAL A 431 -3.94 11.75 26.87
N LEU A 432 -5.01 12.17 26.21
CA LEU A 432 -5.03 12.59 24.80
C LEU A 432 -4.89 14.11 24.62
N GLN A 433 -4.60 14.85 25.70
CA GLN A 433 -4.32 16.28 25.63
C GLN A 433 -3.18 16.55 24.62
N GLY A 434 -3.35 17.59 23.80
CA GLY A 434 -2.43 17.89 22.70
C GLY A 434 -2.70 17.11 21.41
N SER A 435 -3.79 16.33 21.35
CA SER A 435 -4.27 15.70 20.11
C SER A 435 -5.53 16.35 19.53
N ASP A 436 -5.91 15.92 18.32
CA ASP A 436 -7.17 16.24 17.65
C ASP A 436 -8.38 15.46 18.20
N VAL A 437 -8.14 14.52 19.11
CA VAL A 437 -9.21 13.76 19.77
C VAL A 437 -9.90 14.65 20.81
N PRO A 438 -11.24 14.75 20.79
CA PRO A 438 -11.94 15.78 21.56
C PRO A 438 -12.26 15.38 23.01
N PHE A 439 -11.74 14.26 23.50
CA PHE A 439 -11.92 13.81 24.88
C PHE A 439 -10.58 13.57 25.56
N GLU A 440 -10.56 13.75 26.89
CA GLU A 440 -9.31 13.87 27.66
C GLU A 440 -8.51 12.57 27.73
N ARG A 441 -9.16 11.41 27.81
CA ARG A 441 -8.50 10.13 28.06
C ARG A 441 -9.19 8.94 27.42
N VAL A 442 -8.39 7.92 27.11
CA VAL A 442 -8.85 6.60 26.68
C VAL A 442 -8.19 5.50 27.50
N THR A 443 -8.97 4.49 27.89
CA THR A 443 -8.47 3.29 28.55
C THR A 443 -7.81 2.37 27.53
N LEU A 444 -6.53 2.08 27.73
CA LEU A 444 -5.77 1.09 26.98
C LEU A 444 -5.82 -0.26 27.69
N ILE A 445 -6.18 -1.30 26.95
CA ILE A 445 -6.11 -2.69 27.35
C ILE A 445 -4.98 -3.40 26.60
N LYS A 446 -4.72 -4.67 26.95
CA LYS A 446 -3.70 -5.48 26.29
C LYS A 446 -4.01 -5.68 24.81
N GLY A 447 -3.02 -5.43 23.95
CA GLY A 447 -3.10 -5.52 22.50
C GLY A 447 -3.51 -4.22 21.81
N ASP A 448 -3.87 -3.17 22.56
CA ASP A 448 -4.27 -1.90 21.97
C ASP A 448 -3.09 -1.19 21.31
N THR A 449 -3.37 -0.59 20.15
CA THR A 449 -2.45 0.33 19.47
C THR A 449 -3.15 1.60 19.01
N LEU A 450 -2.46 2.73 19.15
CA LEU A 450 -2.91 4.02 18.65
C LEU A 450 -1.76 4.69 17.89
N ALA A 451 -2.05 5.16 16.69
CA ALA A 451 -1.10 5.85 15.83
C ALA A 451 -1.43 7.34 15.79
N PHE A 452 -0.42 8.18 15.99
CA PHE A 452 -0.54 9.63 15.91
C PHE A 452 0.56 10.19 15.01
N VAL A 453 0.24 11.27 14.29
CA VAL A 453 1.21 12.03 13.50
C VAL A 453 1.02 13.53 13.70
N CYS A 454 2.07 14.30 13.49
CA CYS A 454 1.98 15.75 13.32
C CYS A 454 2.88 16.10 12.14
N LEU A 455 2.30 16.29 10.95
CA LEU A 455 3.05 16.47 9.70
C LEU A 455 2.95 17.89 9.13
N ASP A 456 2.06 18.71 9.69
CA ASP A 456 1.70 20.05 9.20
C ASP A 456 2.32 21.19 10.03
N GLY A 457 3.15 20.85 11.03
CA GLY A 457 3.77 21.81 11.94
C GLY A 457 2.83 22.38 13.00
N SER A 458 1.58 21.90 13.10
CA SER A 458 0.58 22.42 14.04
C SER A 458 0.92 22.22 15.53
N GLN A 459 1.93 21.40 15.82
CA GLN A 459 2.28 20.94 17.18
C GLN A 459 1.10 20.27 17.88
N ARG A 460 0.18 19.67 17.11
CA ARG A 460 -0.98 18.92 17.60
C ARG A 460 -0.97 17.53 16.98
N TRP A 461 -1.05 16.52 17.83
CA TRP A 461 -1.13 15.12 17.38
C TRP A 461 -2.44 14.88 16.64
N GLN A 462 -2.37 14.25 15.48
CA GLN A 462 -3.51 13.80 14.69
C GLN A 462 -3.62 12.28 14.80
N LEU A 463 -4.68 11.81 15.46
CA LEU A 463 -4.94 10.38 15.58
C LEU A 463 -5.23 9.80 14.18
N GLN A 464 -4.47 8.77 13.81
CA GLN A 464 -4.68 8.01 12.60
C GLN A 464 -5.77 6.98 12.85
N VAL A 465 -6.94 7.22 12.25
CA VAL A 465 -8.12 6.34 12.36
C VAL A 465 -8.73 6.11 10.99
N GLN A 466 -9.44 4.99 10.85
CA GLN A 466 -10.25 4.79 9.66
C GLN A 466 -11.48 5.72 9.71
N ASP A 467 -11.63 6.53 8.67
CA ASP A 467 -12.75 7.43 8.49
C ASP A 467 -13.84 6.77 7.63
N TYR A 468 -15.05 6.72 8.16
CA TYR A 468 -16.27 6.33 7.46
C TYR A 468 -17.21 7.52 7.33
N GLN A 469 -18.01 7.50 6.28
CA GLN A 469 -19.04 8.50 6.04
C GLN A 469 -20.39 7.79 5.96
N SER A 470 -21.45 8.45 6.42
CA SER A 470 -22.82 7.96 6.25
C SER A 470 -23.12 7.68 4.77
N ASP A 471 -23.60 6.49 4.48
CA ASP A 471 -24.07 6.07 3.16
C ASP A 471 -25.60 5.91 3.22
N ALA A 472 -26.30 6.51 2.26
CA ALA A 472 -27.76 6.45 2.17
C ALA A 472 -28.30 5.00 2.12
N GLY A 473 -27.49 4.05 1.66
CA GLY A 473 -27.86 2.63 1.57
C GLY A 473 -27.50 1.76 2.78
N ASN A 474 -26.67 2.25 3.71
CA ASN A 474 -26.22 1.45 4.86
C ASN A 474 -26.16 2.29 6.15
N PRO A 475 -27.15 2.13 7.05
CA PRO A 475 -27.20 2.89 8.29
C PRO A 475 -26.28 2.30 9.38
N HIS A 476 -25.58 1.19 9.14
CA HIS A 476 -24.75 0.55 10.16
C HIS A 476 -23.33 1.14 10.18
N ILE A 477 -22.89 1.55 11.36
CA ILE A 477 -21.53 2.03 11.58
C ILE A 477 -20.57 0.84 11.63
N PRO A 478 -19.49 0.82 10.83
CA PRO A 478 -18.52 -0.25 10.87
C PRO A 478 -17.72 -0.27 12.17
N LEU A 479 -17.33 -1.47 12.61
CA LEU A 479 -16.35 -1.65 13.68
C LEU A 479 -14.95 -1.26 13.19
N PRO A 480 -14.06 -0.84 14.12
CA PRO A 480 -12.63 -0.89 13.87
C PRO A 480 -12.21 -2.27 13.39
N ALA A 481 -11.42 -2.28 12.32
CA ALA A 481 -10.88 -3.51 11.73
C ALA A 481 -9.38 -3.60 12.01
N ASN A 482 -8.77 -4.74 11.68
CA ASN A 482 -7.31 -4.85 11.62
C ASN A 482 -6.58 -4.57 12.96
N GLY A 483 -7.24 -4.77 14.11
CA GLY A 483 -6.68 -4.48 15.43
C GLY A 483 -6.67 -2.99 15.82
N GLU A 484 -7.39 -2.15 15.06
CA GLU A 484 -7.61 -0.75 15.41
C GLU A 484 -8.53 -0.63 16.62
N LYS A 485 -8.25 0.32 17.52
CA LYS A 485 -9.12 0.63 18.66
C LYS A 485 -10.20 1.66 18.31
N PHE A 486 -9.96 2.48 17.29
CA PHE A 486 -10.78 3.64 16.94
C PHE A 486 -11.30 3.57 15.50
N VAL A 487 -12.53 4.01 15.31
CA VAL A 487 -13.09 4.41 14.02
C VAL A 487 -13.72 5.79 14.16
N ARG A 488 -13.56 6.64 13.14
CA ARG A 488 -14.30 7.89 13.01
C ARG A 488 -15.44 7.72 12.01
N PHE A 489 -16.66 8.06 12.42
CA PHE A 489 -17.84 8.06 11.56
C PHE A 489 -18.37 9.48 11.38
N THR A 490 -18.47 9.95 10.14
CA THR A 490 -18.94 11.29 9.80
C THR A 490 -20.33 11.25 9.19
N ALA A 491 -21.31 11.88 9.85
CA ALA A 491 -22.68 11.95 9.35
C ALA A 491 -22.89 13.18 8.43
N LYS A 492 -23.13 12.95 7.14
CA LYS A 492 -23.27 14.00 6.11
C LYS A 492 -24.68 14.61 6.02
N ALA A 493 -24.72 15.88 5.65
CA ALA A 493 -25.91 16.72 5.54
C ALA A 493 -26.94 16.32 4.48
N ASP A 494 -26.56 15.53 3.49
CA ASP A 494 -27.42 15.09 2.39
C ASP A 494 -27.91 13.64 2.53
N SER A 495 -27.53 12.95 3.60
CA SER A 495 -27.95 11.57 3.83
C SER A 495 -29.37 11.55 4.42
N GLU A 496 -30.32 10.89 3.76
CA GLU A 496 -31.65 10.58 4.33
C GLU A 496 -31.56 9.67 5.58
N THR A 497 -30.34 9.28 6.00
CA THR A 497 -30.07 8.60 7.26
C THR A 497 -30.13 9.57 8.44
N SER A 498 -31.36 9.86 8.89
CA SER A 498 -31.57 10.50 10.20
C SER A 498 -31.24 9.58 11.40
N VAL A 499 -30.83 8.34 11.12
CA VAL A 499 -30.50 7.29 12.09
C VAL A 499 -29.31 6.46 11.59
N ALA A 500 -28.31 6.27 12.44
CA ALA A 500 -27.22 5.29 12.26
C ALA A 500 -27.17 4.32 13.44
N PHE A 501 -26.79 3.08 13.19
CA PHE A 501 -26.79 2.00 14.19
C PHE A 501 -25.37 1.62 14.58
N LEU A 502 -25.09 1.63 15.88
CA LEU A 502 -23.88 1.00 16.41
C LEU A 502 -24.00 -0.52 16.29
N PRO A 503 -22.87 -1.23 16.13
CA PRO A 503 -22.85 -2.69 16.14
C PRO A 503 -23.37 -3.30 17.44
N ASP A 504 -24.05 -4.44 17.34
CA ASP A 504 -24.61 -5.18 18.49
C ASP A 504 -23.53 -5.75 19.43
N SER A 505 -22.31 -5.90 18.91
CA SER A 505 -21.13 -6.35 19.66
C SER A 505 -19.87 -5.74 19.06
N ALA A 506 -18.84 -5.55 19.90
CA ALA A 506 -17.52 -5.09 19.49
C ALA A 506 -16.44 -5.71 20.40
N PRO A 507 -15.15 -5.61 20.04
CA PRO A 507 -14.08 -5.82 21.00
C PRO A 507 -14.20 -4.87 22.21
N ASP A 508 -13.75 -5.33 23.37
CA ASP A 508 -13.82 -4.55 24.60
C ASP A 508 -13.01 -3.25 24.48
N GLY A 509 -13.55 -2.14 24.98
CA GLY A 509 -12.89 -0.83 24.93
C GLY A 509 -12.72 -0.25 23.53
N CYS A 510 -13.36 -0.82 22.51
CA CYS A 510 -13.46 -0.27 21.16
C CYS A 510 -14.15 1.09 21.17
N VAL A 511 -13.65 2.05 20.39
CA VAL A 511 -14.18 3.42 20.32
C VAL A 511 -14.72 3.75 18.93
N ILE A 512 -15.99 4.13 18.87
CA ILE A 512 -16.60 4.78 17.71
C ILE A 512 -16.71 6.28 18.01
N TRP A 513 -15.94 7.07 17.29
CA TRP A 513 -15.98 8.53 17.34
C TRP A 513 -16.91 9.05 16.24
N VAL A 514 -18.09 9.53 16.62
CA VAL A 514 -19.06 10.10 15.69
C VAL A 514 -18.88 11.61 15.59
N VAL A 515 -18.74 12.12 14.37
CA VAL A 515 -18.68 13.55 14.05
C VAL A 515 -19.93 13.94 13.26
N GLY A 516 -20.72 14.85 13.80
CA GLY A 516 -21.91 15.37 13.14
C GLY A 516 -21.57 16.53 12.21
N GLN A 517 -21.55 16.31 10.90
CA GLN A 517 -21.69 17.43 9.94
C GLN A 517 -23.17 17.81 9.74
N SER A 518 -24.05 16.94 10.21
CA SER A 518 -25.50 17.09 10.27
C SER A 518 -26.03 16.37 11.50
N ASP A 519 -27.28 16.64 11.85
CA ASP A 519 -27.94 15.97 12.97
C ASP A 519 -28.15 14.49 12.64
N VAL A 520 -27.60 13.61 13.46
CA VAL A 520 -27.75 12.16 13.33
C VAL A 520 -28.19 11.54 14.65
N ARG A 521 -29.17 10.65 14.59
CA ARG A 521 -29.53 9.79 15.74
C ARG A 521 -28.68 8.54 15.70
N ILE A 522 -27.87 8.34 16.72
CA ILE A 522 -27.12 7.10 16.92
C ILE A 522 -27.98 6.19 17.80
N ARG A 523 -28.34 5.03 17.25
CA ARG A 523 -29.12 4.01 17.93
C ARG A 523 -28.30 2.77 18.20
N TYR A 524 -28.66 2.14 19.30
CA TYR A 524 -28.17 0.82 19.65
C TYR A 524 -29.25 0.12 20.45
N SER A 525 -29.54 -1.14 20.10
CA SER A 525 -30.50 -1.97 20.81
C SER A 525 -30.07 -3.41 20.69
N ASN A 526 -29.79 -4.04 21.83
CA ASN A 526 -29.63 -5.48 21.95
C ASN A 526 -30.46 -6.02 23.12
N GLU A 527 -30.30 -7.29 23.48
CA GLU A 527 -31.07 -7.91 24.57
C GLU A 527 -30.78 -7.28 25.95
N GLN A 528 -29.65 -6.59 26.11
CA GLN A 528 -29.13 -6.08 27.38
C GLN A 528 -29.35 -4.58 27.55
N CYS A 529 -29.29 -3.81 26.47
CA CYS A 529 -29.31 -2.34 26.48
C CYS A 529 -30.00 -1.78 25.24
N GLU A 530 -30.75 -0.70 25.44
CA GLU A 530 -31.30 0.13 24.37
C GLU A 530 -30.99 1.59 24.67
N SER A 531 -30.41 2.28 23.70
CA SER A 531 -30.08 3.70 23.83
C SER A 531 -30.16 4.42 22.48
N GLU A 532 -30.54 5.70 22.56
CA GLU A 532 -30.57 6.63 21.43
C GLU A 532 -29.89 7.92 21.84
N TYR A 533 -28.99 8.43 21.00
CA TYR A 533 -28.28 9.68 21.20
C TYR A 533 -28.36 10.55 19.96
N VAL A 534 -28.44 11.86 20.14
CA VAL A 534 -28.37 12.82 19.04
C VAL A 534 -26.97 13.43 19.02
N VAL A 535 -26.28 13.29 17.89
CA VAL A 535 -25.07 14.06 17.58
C VAL A 535 -25.51 15.18 16.65
N THR A 536 -25.47 16.41 17.14
CA THR A 536 -25.90 17.59 16.37
C THR A 536 -24.80 18.06 15.45
N ALA A 537 -25.17 18.76 14.38
CA ALA A 537 -24.21 19.38 13.47
C ALA A 537 -23.18 20.24 14.22
N GLY A 538 -21.89 20.09 13.88
CA GLY A 538 -20.77 20.77 14.52
C GLY A 538 -20.28 20.14 15.83
N THR A 539 -20.91 19.07 16.31
CA THR A 539 -20.49 18.36 17.53
C THR A 539 -19.92 16.99 17.20
N SER A 540 -19.30 16.36 18.20
CA SER A 540 -18.95 14.94 18.13
C SER A 540 -19.27 14.23 19.43
N ARG A 541 -19.25 12.89 19.42
CA ARG A 541 -19.36 12.05 20.62
C ARG A 541 -18.52 10.79 20.45
N ALA A 542 -18.06 10.23 21.56
CA ALA A 542 -17.39 8.94 21.58
C ALA A 542 -18.30 7.88 22.21
N PHE A 543 -18.38 6.72 21.57
CA PHE A 543 -19.09 5.54 22.04
C PHE A 543 -18.06 4.46 22.32
N ILE A 544 -18.03 3.94 23.55
CA ILE A 544 -17.07 2.94 24.01
C ILE A 544 -17.81 1.66 24.33
N TYR A 545 -17.45 0.55 23.69
CA TYR A 545 -18.11 -0.73 23.95
C TYR A 545 -17.50 -1.43 25.17
N HIS A 546 -18.36 -1.99 26.02
CA HIS A 546 -17.97 -2.78 27.19
C HIS A 546 -18.51 -4.21 27.08
N CYS A 547 -17.62 -5.18 26.95
CA CYS A 547 -17.99 -6.60 26.85
C CYS A 547 -18.67 -7.12 28.13
N SER A 548 -18.32 -6.57 29.30
CA SER A 548 -18.85 -7.00 30.60
C SER A 548 -20.34 -6.70 30.76
N THR A 549 -20.81 -5.59 30.16
CA THR A 549 -22.21 -5.16 30.18
C THR A 549 -22.92 -5.43 28.85
N GLN A 550 -22.17 -5.68 27.78
CA GLN A 550 -22.66 -5.73 26.41
C GLN A 550 -23.43 -4.45 26.06
N CYS A 551 -22.85 -3.29 26.38
CA CYS A 551 -23.44 -1.98 26.15
C CYS A 551 -22.40 -0.97 25.67
N TRP A 552 -22.86 0.04 24.93
CA TRP A 552 -22.06 1.21 24.58
C TRP A 552 -22.19 2.30 25.65
N GLU A 553 -21.08 2.70 26.26
CA GLU A 553 -20.97 3.90 27.09
C GLU A 553 -20.78 5.12 26.18
N VAL A 554 -21.49 6.21 26.47
CA VAL A 554 -21.30 7.49 25.79
C VAL A 554 -20.43 8.39 26.65
N ARG A 555 -19.37 8.93 26.05
CA ARG A 555 -18.60 10.03 26.62
C ARG A 555 -18.93 11.33 25.89
N ASP A 556 -19.60 12.22 26.62
CA ASP A 556 -19.84 13.58 26.17
C ASP A 556 -18.52 14.35 26.15
N LEU A 557 -18.30 15.08 25.07
CA LEU A 557 -17.10 15.89 24.88
C LEU A 557 -17.26 17.19 25.64
N GLN A 558 -16.25 17.61 26.40
CA GLN A 558 -16.25 18.96 26.95
C GLN A 558 -16.09 19.95 25.80
N ALA A 559 -16.94 20.98 25.80
CA ALA A 559 -17.01 22.02 24.78
C ALA A 559 -15.74 22.87 24.71
#